data_AF-A0A832DAG5-F1
#
_entry.id   AF-A0A832DAG5-F1
#
_cell.length_a   1.000
_cell.length_b   1.000
_cell.length_c   1.000
_cell.angle_alpha   90.00
_cell.angle_beta   90.00
_cell.angle_gamma   90.00
#
_symmetry.space_group_name_H-M   'P 1'
#
loop_
_entity.id
_entity.type
_entity.pdbx_description
1 polymer ?
#
loop_
_entity_poly.entity_id
_entity_poly.type
_entity_poly.pdbx_seq_one_letter_code
_entity_poly.pdbx_strand_id
1 'polypeptide(L)'
;MKKFKKTNDFDMLLAQEITNLDRFIVKSPLGTNEFWSEWQKKAGEIVVTKAAIKKAIRLYEKRLPPEQIIKLSAMLESYKEIASYLELLRETALKLKGVDVDGFNLFDTIEGENEEEI
;
A
#
# COMPACT_ATOMS: atom_id res chain seq x y z
N MET A 1 -16.20 31.43 27.52
CA MET A 1 -15.87 29.99 27.47
C MET A 1 -15.91 29.53 26.02
N LYS A 2 -14.77 29.16 25.42
CA LYS A 2 -14.75 28.51 24.09
C LYS A 2 -15.30 27.10 24.27
N LYS A 3 -16.44 26.78 23.64
CA LYS A 3 -16.94 25.40 23.56
C LYS A 3 -15.93 24.60 22.73
N PHE A 4 -15.18 23.71 23.37
CA PHE A 4 -14.46 22.67 22.64
C PHE A 4 -15.50 21.82 21.95
N LYS A 5 -15.50 21.83 20.61
CA LYS A 5 -16.33 20.96 19.79
C LYS A 5 -15.90 19.54 20.15
N LYS A 6 -16.82 18.72 20.70
CA LYS A 6 -16.58 17.28 20.90
C LYS A 6 -16.18 16.72 19.52
N THR A 7 -14.93 16.30 19.37
CA THR A 7 -14.50 15.55 18.18
C THR A 7 -15.40 14.34 18.03
N ASN A 8 -16.00 14.18 16.85
CA ASN A 8 -16.88 13.06 16.54
C ASN A 8 -16.05 11.75 16.54
N ASP A 9 -16.61 10.63 16.99
CA ASP A 9 -15.90 9.34 17.02
C ASP A 9 -15.40 8.94 15.63
N PHE A 10 -16.15 9.29 14.58
CA PHE A 10 -15.71 9.14 13.20
C PHE A 10 -14.44 9.93 12.87
N ASP A 11 -14.35 11.20 13.32
CA ASP A 11 -13.17 12.04 13.05
C ASP A 11 -11.92 11.45 13.71
N MET A 12 -12.08 10.84 14.88
CA MET A 12 -10.99 10.16 15.59
C MET A 12 -10.54 8.89 14.87
N LEU A 13 -11.47 8.06 14.39
CA LEU A 13 -11.15 6.86 13.60
C LEU A 13 -10.44 7.24 12.30
N LEU A 14 -10.93 8.27 11.59
CA LEU A 14 -10.31 8.75 10.37
C LEU A 14 -8.90 9.29 10.63
N ALA A 15 -8.70 10.08 11.69
CA ALA A 15 -7.37 10.57 12.06
C ALA A 15 -6.40 9.44 12.37
N GLN A 16 -6.89 8.36 13.00
CA GLN A 16 -6.09 7.17 13.26
C GLN A 16 -5.68 6.47 11.97
N GLU A 17 -6.60 6.33 11.01
CA GLU A 17 -6.26 5.72 9.72
C GLU A 17 -5.27 6.56 8.92
N ILE A 18 -5.41 7.89 8.91
CA ILE A 18 -4.42 8.79 8.29
C ILE A 18 -3.04 8.60 8.94
N THR A 19 -2.99 8.54 10.28
CA THR A 19 -1.74 8.32 11.02
C THR A 19 -1.13 6.94 10.69
N ASN A 20 -1.96 5.91 10.49
CA ASN A 20 -1.50 4.60 10.06
C ASN A 20 -0.87 4.64 8.66
N LEU A 21 -1.45 5.43 7.75
CA LEU A 21 -0.99 5.59 6.37
C LEU A 21 0.28 6.45 6.25
N ASP A 22 0.49 7.41 7.17
CA ASP A 22 1.67 8.30 7.17
C ASP A 22 3.00 7.54 7.12
N ARG A 23 3.05 6.30 7.63
CA ARG A 23 4.25 5.46 7.59
C ARG A 23 4.71 5.15 6.16
N PHE A 24 3.80 5.16 5.19
CA PHE A 24 4.11 4.90 3.78
C PHE A 24 4.63 6.13 3.02
N ILE A 25 4.44 7.34 3.55
CA ILE A 25 4.93 8.58 2.93
C ILE A 25 6.45 8.58 2.87
N VAL A 26 7.03 8.53 1.67
CA VAL A 26 8.49 8.60 1.48
C VAL A 26 8.98 10.02 1.78
N LYS A 27 9.88 10.15 2.75
CA LYS A 27 10.39 11.46 3.21
C LYS A 27 11.76 11.79 2.63
N SER A 28 12.49 10.79 2.17
CA SER A 28 13.83 10.96 1.60
C SER A 28 13.77 11.65 0.23
N PRO A 29 14.74 12.53 -0.10
CA PRO A 29 14.77 13.21 -1.40
C PRO A 29 14.89 12.23 -2.57
N LEU A 30 14.11 12.44 -3.63
CA LEU A 30 14.07 11.55 -4.80
C LEU A 30 15.45 11.31 -5.42
N GLY A 31 15.70 10.07 -5.84
CA GLY A 31 16.92 9.68 -6.56
C GLY A 31 18.15 9.38 -5.68
N THR A 32 18.12 9.77 -4.39
CA THR A 32 19.17 9.48 -3.40
C THR A 32 19.19 8.00 -2.98
N ASN A 33 20.29 7.55 -2.35
CA ASN A 33 20.38 6.17 -1.83
C ASN A 33 19.39 5.95 -0.68
N GLU A 34 19.17 6.99 0.13
CA GLU A 34 18.21 7.01 1.23
C GLU A 34 16.79 6.81 0.71
N PHE A 35 16.43 7.47 -0.40
CA PHE A 35 15.17 7.23 -1.10
C PHE A 35 15.00 5.77 -1.51
N TRP A 36 16.00 5.19 -2.17
CA TRP A 36 15.91 3.79 -2.63
C TRP A 36 15.76 2.81 -1.47
N SER A 37 16.48 3.04 -0.37
CA SER A 37 16.37 2.23 0.84
C SER A 37 15.00 2.34 1.52
N GLU A 38 14.50 3.57 1.67
CA GLU A 38 13.17 3.83 2.26
C GLU A 38 12.05 3.24 1.39
N TRP A 39 12.13 3.49 0.08
CA TRP A 39 11.17 2.99 -0.89
C TRP A 39 11.16 1.46 -0.91
N GLN A 40 12.33 0.79 -0.95
CA GLN A 40 12.43 -0.66 -0.98
C GLN A 40 11.81 -1.29 0.28
N LYS A 41 12.09 -0.73 1.46
CA LYS A 41 11.52 -1.21 2.72
C LYS A 41 10.00 -1.18 2.68
N LYS A 42 9.42 -0.07 2.21
CA LYS A 42 7.97 0.13 2.14
C LYS A 42 7.34 -0.76 1.06
N ALA A 43 7.93 -0.79 -0.13
CA ALA A 43 7.45 -1.65 -1.21
C ALA A 43 7.46 -3.13 -0.80
N GLY A 44 8.51 -3.58 -0.10
CA GLY A 44 8.58 -4.94 0.46
C GLY A 44 7.46 -5.23 1.47
N GLU A 45 7.17 -4.29 2.38
CA GLU A 45 6.06 -4.41 3.33
C GLU A 45 4.71 -4.53 2.59
N ILE A 46 4.48 -3.72 1.57
CA ILE A 46 3.26 -3.76 0.75
C ILE A 46 3.12 -5.13 0.06
N VAL A 47 4.17 -5.62 -0.60
CA VAL A 47 4.15 -6.91 -1.31
C VAL A 47 3.80 -8.05 -0.36
N VAL A 48 4.50 -8.15 0.77
CA VAL A 48 4.27 -9.22 1.76
C VAL A 48 2.86 -9.12 2.34
N THR A 49 2.39 -7.91 2.63
CA THR A 49 1.06 -7.71 3.23
C THR A 49 -0.06 -8.06 2.23
N LYS A 50 0.04 -7.62 0.97
CA LYS A 50 -0.91 -8.00 -0.09
C LYS A 50 -0.96 -9.53 -0.26
N ALA A 51 0.20 -10.20 -0.27
CA ALA A 51 0.28 -11.65 -0.37
C ALA A 51 -0.39 -12.35 0.82
N ALA A 52 -0.15 -11.86 2.04
CA ALA A 52 -0.77 -12.40 3.25
C ALA A 52 -2.30 -12.25 3.24
N ILE A 53 -2.81 -11.08 2.84
CA ILE A 53 -4.25 -10.82 2.72
C ILE A 53 -4.88 -11.70 1.65
N LYS A 54 -4.29 -11.78 0.44
CA LYS A 54 -4.76 -12.66 -0.64
C LYS A 54 -4.82 -14.12 -0.17
N LYS A 55 -3.78 -14.59 0.52
CA LYS A 55 -3.74 -15.96 1.07
C LYS A 55 -4.81 -16.17 2.14
N ALA A 56 -5.03 -15.21 3.03
CA ALA A 56 -6.06 -15.29 4.06
C ALA A 56 -7.47 -15.38 3.46
N ILE A 57 -7.77 -14.56 2.45
CA ILE A 57 -9.04 -14.62 1.71
C ILE A 57 -9.18 -16.00 1.07
N ARG A 58 -8.21 -16.45 0.26
CA ARG A 58 -8.28 -17.74 -0.47
C ARG A 58 -8.41 -18.96 0.45
N LEU A 59 -7.62 -19.04 1.53
CA LEU A 59 -7.58 -20.23 2.39
C LEU A 59 -8.70 -20.28 3.43
N TYR A 60 -9.19 -19.11 3.87
CA TYR A 60 -10.13 -19.03 4.98
C TYR A 60 -11.50 -18.49 4.56
N GLU A 61 -11.78 -18.32 3.28
CA GLU A 61 -13.08 -17.86 2.75
C GLU A 61 -14.27 -18.59 3.38
N LYS A 62 -14.19 -19.92 3.48
CA LYS A 62 -15.25 -20.76 4.05
C LYS A 62 -15.31 -20.76 5.59
N ARG A 63 -14.31 -20.17 6.25
CA ARG A 63 -14.15 -20.16 7.71
C ARG A 63 -14.36 -18.77 8.32
N LEU A 64 -14.14 -17.72 7.55
CA LEU A 64 -14.30 -16.34 7.99
C LEU A 64 -15.74 -15.88 7.77
N PRO A 65 -16.32 -15.11 8.70
CA PRO A 65 -17.57 -14.41 8.46
C PRO A 65 -17.46 -13.49 7.23
N PRO A 66 -18.53 -13.31 6.44
CA PRO A 66 -18.52 -12.44 5.26
C PRO A 66 -17.98 -11.03 5.53
N GLU A 67 -18.28 -10.45 6.69
CA GLU A 67 -17.78 -9.14 7.11
C GLU A 67 -16.25 -9.08 7.22
N GLN A 68 -15.60 -10.17 7.64
CA GLN A 68 -14.14 -10.21 7.72
C GLN A 68 -13.51 -10.33 6.34
N ILE A 69 -14.15 -11.03 5.41
CA ILE A 69 -13.73 -11.08 4.01
C ILE A 69 -13.86 -9.68 3.38
N ILE A 70 -14.96 -8.98 3.61
CA ILE A 70 -15.15 -7.60 3.13
C ILE A 70 -14.05 -6.67 3.67
N LYS A 71 -13.72 -6.77 4.97
CA LYS A 71 -12.62 -6.00 5.58
C LYS A 71 -11.28 -6.31 4.94
N LEU A 72 -10.95 -7.59 4.74
CA LEU A 72 -9.70 -8.00 4.09
C LEU A 72 -9.62 -7.50 2.64
N SER A 73 -10.73 -7.56 1.90
CA SER A 73 -10.79 -7.02 0.53
C SER A 73 -10.62 -5.51 0.50
N ALA A 74 -11.24 -4.77 1.43
CA ALA A 74 -11.05 -3.33 1.55
C ALA A 74 -9.59 -2.98 1.89
N MET A 75 -8.97 -3.70 2.83
CA MET A 75 -7.55 -3.54 3.14
C MET A 75 -6.69 -3.80 1.91
N LEU A 76 -6.96 -4.88 1.16
CA LEU A 76 -6.22 -5.21 -0.05
C LEU A 76 -6.26 -4.07 -1.06
N GLU A 77 -7.41 -3.42 -1.23
CA GLU A 77 -7.57 -2.28 -2.13
C GLU A 77 -6.74 -1.07 -1.68
N SER A 78 -6.78 -0.72 -0.39
CA SER A 78 -5.92 0.34 0.15
C SER A 78 -4.43 0.05 -0.08
N TYR A 79 -3.99 -1.20 0.06
CA TYR A 79 -2.61 -1.60 -0.23
C TYR A 79 -2.26 -1.51 -1.72
N LYS A 80 -3.21 -1.65 -2.65
CA LYS A 80 -2.97 -1.40 -4.08
C LYS A 80 -2.78 0.09 -4.35
N GLU A 81 -3.60 0.95 -3.75
CA GLU A 81 -3.44 2.41 -3.90
C GLU A 81 -2.06 2.88 -3.41
N ILE A 82 -1.60 2.34 -2.27
CA ILE A 82 -0.27 2.64 -1.73
C ILE A 82 0.83 2.09 -2.66
N ALA A 83 0.65 0.90 -3.24
CA ALA A 83 1.58 0.35 -4.23
C ALA A 83 1.73 1.28 -5.44
N SER A 84 0.61 1.76 -5.99
CA SER A 84 0.61 2.70 -7.11
C SER A 84 1.30 4.02 -6.78
N TYR A 85 1.11 4.54 -5.55
CA TYR A 85 1.85 5.71 -5.07
C TYR A 85 3.37 5.46 -5.06
N LEU A 86 3.81 4.33 -4.50
CA LEU A 86 5.23 4.00 -4.45
C LEU A 86 5.80 3.80 -5.86
N GLU A 87 5.03 3.21 -6.79
CA GLU A 87 5.47 3.03 -8.16
C GLU A 87 5.66 4.36 -8.89
N LEU A 88 4.73 5.31 -8.73
CA LEU A 88 4.87 6.66 -9.27
C LEU A 88 6.18 7.33 -8.78
N LEU A 89 6.52 7.17 -7.51
CA LEU A 89 7.79 7.70 -6.98
C LEU A 89 9.01 7.00 -7.60
N ARG A 90 8.94 5.68 -7.80
CA ARG A 90 9.99 4.88 -8.44
C ARG A 90 10.25 5.38 -9.85
N GLU A 91 9.19 5.47 -10.66
CA GLU A 91 9.26 5.96 -12.04
C GLU A 91 9.82 7.37 -12.11
N THR A 92 9.34 8.26 -11.23
CA THR A 92 9.82 9.65 -11.17
C THR A 92 11.33 9.68 -10.84
N ALA A 93 11.78 8.90 -9.87
CA ALA A 93 13.19 8.84 -9.49
C ALA A 93 14.07 8.24 -10.60
N LEU A 94 13.56 7.28 -11.38
CA LEU A 94 14.26 6.71 -12.54
C LEU A 94 14.35 7.69 -13.70
N LYS A 95 13.25 8.40 -14.00
CA LYS A 95 13.22 9.47 -15.01
C LYS A 95 14.23 10.57 -14.72
N LEU A 96 14.37 10.96 -13.44
CA LEU A 96 15.42 11.91 -13.01
C LEU A 96 16.85 11.42 -13.25
N LYS A 97 17.06 10.10 -13.30
CA LYS A 97 18.36 9.47 -13.62
C LYS A 97 18.53 9.17 -15.12
N GLY A 98 17.58 9.59 -15.97
CA GLY A 98 17.60 9.31 -17.41
C GLY A 98 17.27 7.86 -17.76
N VAL A 99 16.68 7.10 -16.83
CA VAL A 99 16.19 5.75 -17.09
C VAL A 99 14.72 5.84 -17.49
N ASP A 100 14.42 5.35 -18.69
CA ASP A 100 13.05 5.21 -19.17
C ASP A 100 12.49 3.83 -18.76
N VAL A 101 11.30 3.83 -18.17
CA VAL A 101 10.60 2.63 -17.67
C VAL A 101 9.18 2.53 -18.21
N ASP A 102 8.90 3.19 -19.34
CA ASP A 102 7.59 3.16 -19.97
C ASP A 102 7.06 1.72 -20.11
N GLY A 103 5.93 1.48 -19.44
CA GLY A 103 5.22 0.19 -19.44
C GLY A 103 5.69 -0.86 -18.44
N PHE A 104 6.73 -0.60 -17.61
CA PHE A 104 7.17 -1.53 -16.56
C PHE A 104 6.64 -1.10 -15.18
N ASN A 105 5.56 -1.74 -14.73
CA ASN A 105 5.07 -1.64 -13.35
C ASN A 105 5.56 -2.85 -12.53
N LEU A 106 6.38 -2.58 -11.51
CA LEU A 106 6.95 -3.63 -10.67
C LEU A 106 5.86 -4.47 -9.97
N PHE A 107 4.81 -3.81 -9.47
CA PHE A 107 3.77 -4.51 -8.71
C PHE A 107 2.92 -5.39 -9.62
N ASP A 108 2.65 -4.98 -10.85
CA ASP A 108 1.89 -5.79 -11.82
C ASP A 108 2.66 -7.05 -12.22
N THR A 109 3.99 -6.96 -12.31
CA THR A 109 4.85 -8.11 -12.64
C THR A 109 4.84 -9.15 -11.51
N ILE A 110 4.95 -8.70 -10.26
CA ILE A 110 4.88 -9.60 -9.09
C ILE A 110 3.48 -10.24 -8.95
N GLU A 111 2.43 -9.54 -9.36
CA GLU A 111 1.06 -10.05 -9.29
C GLU A 111 0.70 -10.98 -10.45
N GLY A 112 1.22 -10.74 -11.66
CA GLY A 112 0.96 -11.53 -12.86
C GLY A 112 1.57 -12.93 -12.87
N GLU A 113 2.69 -13.15 -12.17
CA GLU A 113 3.29 -14.50 -12.05
C GLU A 113 2.49 -15.44 -11.13
N ASN A 114 1.50 -14.93 -10.38
CA ASN A 114 0.71 -15.71 -9.41
C ASN A 114 -0.68 -16.14 -9.91
N GLU A 115 -1.00 -15.93 -11.20
CA GLU A 115 -2.30 -16.27 -11.81
C GLU A 115 -2.24 -17.47 -12.79
N GLU A 116 -1.06 -18.03 -13.07
CA GLU A 116 -0.88 -19.19 -13.99
C GLU A 116 -0.88 -20.58 -13.32
N GLU A 117 -1.40 -20.73 -12.09
CA GLU A 117 -1.62 -22.04 -11.47
C GLU A 117 -3.09 -22.22 -11.05
N ILE A 118 -3.97 -22.52 -12.01
CA ILE A 118 -5.22 -23.30 -11.80
C ILE A 118 -5.49 -24.18 -13.01
#